data_AF-A0A2S6ICB9-F1
#
_entry.id   AF-A0A2S6ICB9-F1
#
_cell.length_a   1.000
_cell.length_b   1.000
_cell.length_c   1.000
_cell.angle_alpha   90.00
_cell.angle_beta   90.00
_cell.angle_gamma   90.00
#
_symmetry.space_group_name_H-M   'P 1'
#
loop_
_entity.id
_entity.type
_entity.pdbx_description
1 polymer ?
#
loop_
_entity_poly.entity_id
_entity_poly.type
_entity_poly.pdbx_seq_one_letter_code
_entity_poly.pdbx_strand_id
1 'polypeptide(L)'
;MPPEPYRPTVIAVAPEYDEDAYVWDHSPGGPGGGLNPAVLLDLGACSDLLARLRAWNAVYARLPGTDFQWRAEQSEEDWEQEGLQLALELQGQLPDVEVYFGAPDPSRPSLRERPGMPPGS
;
A
#
# COMPACT_ATOMS: atom_id res chain seq x y z
N MET A 1 -18.53 -27.43 6.65
CA MET A 1 -17.72 -26.28 7.10
C MET A 1 -18.04 -25.13 6.17
N PRO A 2 -18.38 -23.93 6.67
CA PRO A 2 -18.38 -22.75 5.82
C PRO A 2 -16.96 -22.56 5.23
N PRO A 3 -16.82 -22.02 4.02
CA PRO A 3 -15.51 -21.63 3.52
C PRO A 3 -14.87 -20.66 4.52
N GLU A 4 -13.57 -20.82 4.77
CA GLU A 4 -12.82 -19.83 5.54
C GLU A 4 -12.96 -18.47 4.84
N PRO A 5 -13.13 -17.37 5.59
CA PRO A 5 -13.20 -16.05 4.98
C PRO A 5 -11.91 -15.81 4.20
N TYR A 6 -12.05 -15.33 2.96
CA TYR A 6 -10.93 -15.01 2.10
C TYR A 6 -9.98 -14.04 2.81
N ARG A 7 -8.68 -14.39 2.83
CA ARG A 7 -7.62 -13.60 3.45
C ARG A 7 -6.56 -13.30 2.40
N PRO A 8 -6.30 -12.02 2.06
CA PRO A 8 -5.28 -11.69 1.10
C PRO A 8 -3.88 -12.02 1.65
N THR A 9 -3.04 -12.55 0.78
CA THR A 9 -1.65 -12.94 1.06
C THR A 9 -0.64 -12.07 0.31
N VAL A 10 -1.08 -11.38 -0.74
CA VAL A 10 -0.24 -10.47 -1.53
C VAL A 10 -1.00 -9.17 -1.77
N ILE A 11 -0.42 -8.05 -1.34
CA ILE A 11 -0.99 -6.72 -1.51
C ILE A 11 0.02 -5.74 -2.08
N ALA A 12 -0.46 -4.73 -2.79
CA ALA A 12 0.36 -3.64 -3.31
C ALA A 12 -0.16 -2.29 -2.82
N VAL A 13 0.71 -1.50 -2.21
CA VAL A 13 0.45 -0.07 -1.96
C VAL A 13 0.76 0.66 -3.25
N ALA A 14 -0.26 1.25 -3.85
CA ALA A 14 -0.13 1.96 -5.12
C ALA A 14 -1.07 3.16 -5.13
N PRO A 15 -0.66 4.27 -5.77
CA PRO A 15 -1.52 5.42 -5.90
C PRO A 15 -2.68 5.17 -6.86
N GLU A 16 -3.83 5.75 -6.58
CA GLU A 16 -5.02 5.66 -7.42
C GLU A 16 -5.83 6.96 -7.35
N TYR A 17 -6.65 7.20 -8.36
CA TYR A 17 -7.53 8.37 -8.45
C TYR A 17 -8.72 8.36 -7.48
N ASP A 18 -8.87 7.30 -6.70
CA ASP A 18 -9.82 7.18 -5.59
C ASP A 18 -9.03 7.20 -4.27
N GLU A 19 -9.37 8.13 -3.37
CA GLU A 19 -8.63 8.36 -2.13
C GLU A 19 -8.62 7.14 -1.19
N ASP A 20 -9.61 6.26 -1.27
CA ASP A 20 -9.73 5.05 -0.44
C ASP A 20 -9.09 3.81 -1.13
N ALA A 21 -8.68 3.92 -2.39
CA ALA A 21 -8.11 2.81 -3.19
C ALA A 21 -6.57 2.79 -3.18
N TYR A 22 -5.96 2.89 -2.00
CA TYR A 22 -4.50 2.99 -1.83
C TYR A 22 -3.79 1.63 -1.60
N VAL A 23 -4.54 0.54 -1.43
CA VAL A 23 -4.00 -0.83 -1.35
C VAL A 23 -4.78 -1.74 -2.28
N TRP A 24 -4.07 -2.58 -3.04
CA TRP A 24 -4.62 -3.50 -4.01
C TRP A 24 -4.34 -4.95 -3.63
N ASP A 25 -5.34 -5.81 -3.75
CA ASP A 25 -5.18 -7.26 -3.63
C ASP A 25 -4.65 -7.87 -4.91
N HIS A 26 -3.54 -8.59 -4.77
CA HIS A 26 -2.86 -9.35 -5.83
C HIS A 26 -2.72 -10.83 -5.49
N SER A 27 -3.44 -11.29 -4.47
CA SER A 27 -3.34 -12.68 -4.02
C SER A 27 -3.89 -13.63 -5.10
N PRO A 28 -3.24 -14.78 -5.33
CA PRO A 28 -3.74 -15.79 -6.26
C PRO A 28 -5.17 -16.24 -5.89
N GLY A 29 -6.11 -16.14 -6.84
CA GLY A 29 -7.50 -16.52 -6.63
C GLY A 29 -8.32 -15.55 -5.78
N GLY A 30 -7.78 -14.37 -5.45
CA GLY A 30 -8.51 -13.28 -4.82
C GLY A 30 -9.46 -12.54 -5.77
N PRO A 31 -10.32 -11.66 -5.23
CA PRO A 31 -11.24 -10.85 -6.03
C PRO A 31 -10.52 -9.92 -7.01
N GLY A 32 -9.27 -9.53 -6.72
CA GLY A 32 -8.48 -8.61 -7.54
C GLY A 32 -9.07 -7.20 -7.54
N GLY A 33 -8.39 -6.26 -6.89
CA GLY A 33 -8.88 -4.88 -6.81
C GLY A 33 -8.47 -4.15 -5.53
N GLY A 34 -8.94 -2.92 -5.39
CA GLY A 34 -8.75 -2.13 -4.18
C GLY A 34 -9.31 -2.83 -2.93
N LEU A 35 -8.48 -2.96 -1.90
CA LEU A 35 -8.89 -3.51 -0.61
C LEU A 35 -9.60 -2.45 0.21
N ASN A 36 -10.74 -2.81 0.78
CA ASN A 36 -11.42 -1.97 1.75
C ASN A 36 -10.54 -1.83 3.01
N PRO A 37 -10.38 -0.61 3.58
CA PRO A 37 -9.62 -0.40 4.82
C PRO A 37 -10.02 -1.32 5.98
N ALA A 38 -11.31 -1.72 6.06
CA ALA A 38 -11.78 -2.66 7.07
C ALA A 38 -11.09 -4.04 6.97
N VAL A 39 -10.80 -4.52 5.76
CA VAL A 39 -10.06 -5.78 5.55
C VAL A 39 -8.64 -5.65 6.12
N LEU A 40 -8.00 -4.50 5.94
CA LEU A 40 -6.65 -4.26 6.47
C LEU A 40 -6.64 -4.20 8.01
N LEU A 41 -7.68 -3.61 8.62
CA LEU A 41 -7.86 -3.63 10.07
C LEU A 41 -8.03 -5.07 10.60
N ASP A 42 -8.87 -5.87 9.94
CA ASP A 42 -9.08 -7.29 10.30
C ASP A 42 -7.80 -8.13 10.16
N LEU A 43 -6.89 -7.74 9.26
CA LEU A 43 -5.58 -8.37 9.09
C LEU A 43 -4.56 -7.96 10.16
N GLY A 44 -4.83 -6.90 10.92
CA GLY A 44 -3.97 -6.41 12.00
C GLY A 44 -3.28 -5.07 11.71
N ALA A 45 -3.61 -4.37 10.62
CA ALA A 45 -3.11 -3.02 10.41
C ALA A 45 -3.73 -2.04 11.41
N CYS A 46 -2.99 -1.03 11.83
CA CYS A 46 -3.47 0.00 12.74
C CYS A 46 -4.20 1.12 11.98
N SER A 47 -5.21 1.71 12.61
CA SER A 47 -6.02 2.78 12.02
C SER A 47 -5.21 4.03 11.66
N ASP A 48 -4.18 4.35 12.44
CA ASP A 48 -3.31 5.50 12.17
C ASP A 48 -2.50 5.32 10.88
N LEU A 49 -1.99 4.12 10.61
CA LEU A 49 -1.29 3.82 9.36
C LEU A 49 -2.23 3.93 8.16
N LEU A 50 -3.46 3.42 8.28
CA LEU A 50 -4.46 3.53 7.22
C LEU A 50 -4.85 4.98 6.94
N ALA A 51 -4.96 5.82 7.98
CA ALA A 51 -5.21 7.25 7.81
C ALA A 51 -4.05 7.96 7.08
N ARG A 52 -2.80 7.59 7.37
CA ARG A 52 -1.62 8.13 6.70
C ARG A 52 -1.54 7.68 5.23
N LEU A 53 -1.82 6.41 4.94
CA LEU A 53 -1.90 5.90 3.57
C LEU A 53 -2.99 6.61 2.75
N ARG A 54 -4.17 6.84 3.34
CA ARG A 54 -5.23 7.62 2.71
C ARG A 54 -4.78 9.07 2.43
N ALA A 55 -4.13 9.72 3.40
CA ALA A 55 -3.64 11.08 3.22
C ALA A 55 -2.57 11.19 2.11
N TRP A 56 -1.67 10.21 2.04
CA TRP A 56 -0.68 10.08 0.98
C TRP A 56 -1.35 9.94 -0.39
N ASN A 57 -2.33 9.04 -0.53
CA ASN A 57 -3.03 8.82 -1.79
C ASN A 57 -3.97 9.99 -2.17
N ALA A 58 -4.52 10.72 -1.20
CA ALA A 58 -5.37 11.88 -1.44
C ALA A 58 -4.64 13.02 -2.19
N VAL A 59 -3.30 13.05 -2.15
CA VAL A 59 -2.50 13.96 -3.00
C VAL A 59 -2.62 13.55 -4.46
N TYR A 60 -2.46 12.26 -4.76
CA TYR A 60 -2.54 11.70 -6.11
C TYR A 60 -3.98 11.71 -6.66
N ALA A 61 -4.97 11.43 -5.82
CA ALA A 61 -6.39 11.43 -6.20
C ALA A 61 -6.91 12.81 -6.67
N ARG A 62 -6.16 13.89 -6.42
CA ARG A 62 -6.49 15.26 -6.88
C ARG A 62 -5.88 15.63 -8.23
N LEU A 63 -4.97 14.81 -8.77
CA LEU A 63 -4.35 15.00 -10.08
C LEU A 63 -5.33 14.91 -11.28
N PRO A 64 -6.33 14.02 -11.31
CA PRO A 64 -7.16 13.88 -12.51
C PRO A 64 -8.03 15.13 -12.69
N GLY A 65 -7.93 15.74 -13.88
CA GLY A 65 -8.74 16.90 -14.25
C GLY A 65 -8.30 18.24 -13.65
N THR A 66 -7.09 18.32 -13.07
CA THR A 66 -6.54 19.56 -12.52
C THR A 66 -5.23 19.95 -13.23
N ASP A 67 -4.92 21.26 -13.30
CA ASP A 67 -3.58 21.77 -13.65
C ASP A 67 -2.57 21.54 -12.49
N PHE A 68 -2.68 20.42 -11.79
CA PHE A 68 -1.83 20.17 -10.63
C PHE A 68 -0.37 20.08 -11.06
N GLN A 69 0.44 20.92 -10.42
CA GLN A 69 1.88 20.84 -10.47
C GLN A 69 2.37 20.54 -9.06
N TRP A 70 3.27 19.56 -8.94
CA TRP A 70 4.02 19.34 -7.71
C TRP A 70 4.59 20.69 -7.26
N ARG A 71 4.31 21.09 -6.02
CA ARG A 71 4.88 22.32 -5.47
C ARG A 71 6.40 22.14 -5.39
N ALA A 72 7.17 23.19 -5.59
CA ALA A 72 8.64 23.12 -5.52
C ALA A 72 9.19 22.60 -4.16
N GLU A 73 8.37 22.58 -3.11
CA GLU A 73 8.69 22.06 -1.76
C GLU A 73 8.22 20.61 -1.52
N GLN A 74 7.42 20.04 -2.40
CA GLN A 74 6.92 18.66 -2.31
C GLN A 74 7.18 17.99 -3.66
N SER A 75 8.34 17.36 -3.77
CA SER A 75 8.74 16.68 -5.00
C SER A 75 7.96 15.39 -5.14
N GLU A 76 7.68 14.97 -6.38
CA GLU A 76 7.14 13.62 -6.66
C GLU A 76 7.96 12.54 -5.96
N GLU A 77 9.29 12.72 -5.95
CA GLU A 77 10.24 11.86 -5.23
C GLU A 77 9.96 11.78 -3.72
N ASP A 78 9.69 12.92 -3.04
CA ASP A 78 9.41 12.93 -1.60
C ASP A 78 8.11 12.18 -1.28
N TRP A 79 7.10 12.38 -2.13
CA TRP A 79 5.82 11.69 -2.01
C TRP A 79 5.95 10.17 -2.32
N GLU A 80 6.75 9.78 -3.30
CA GLU A 80 7.06 8.37 -3.57
C GLU A 80 7.83 7.72 -2.40
N GLN A 81 8.79 8.43 -1.81
CA GLN A 81 9.51 7.96 -0.62
C GLN A 81 8.58 7.81 0.58
N GLU A 82 7.66 8.74 0.80
CA GLU A 82 6.65 8.62 1.85
C GLU A 82 5.79 7.37 1.65
N GLY A 83 5.31 7.13 0.43
CA GLY A 83 4.53 5.93 0.09
C GLY A 83 5.30 4.63 0.35
N LEU A 84 6.59 4.60 0.00
CA LEU A 84 7.46 3.47 0.28
C LEU A 84 7.64 3.21 1.79
N GLN A 85 7.83 4.26 2.60
CA GLN A 85 7.94 4.13 4.05
C GLN A 85 6.64 3.60 4.68
N LEU A 86 5.48 4.08 4.22
CA LEU A 86 4.17 3.60 4.67
C LEU A 86 3.95 2.13 4.29
N ALA A 87 4.38 1.71 3.10
CA ALA A 87 4.30 0.32 2.67
C ALA A 87 5.22 -0.61 3.50
N LEU A 88 6.40 -0.12 3.90
CA LEU A 88 7.29 -0.84 4.83
C LEU A 88 6.69 -0.98 6.23
N GLU A 89 6.05 0.08 6.74
CA GLU A 89 5.35 0.03 8.02
C GLU A 89 4.18 -0.97 7.96
N LEU A 90 3.45 -1.00 6.85
CA LEU A 90 2.38 -1.98 6.61
C LEU A 90 2.92 -3.42 6.58
N GLN A 91 4.05 -3.64 5.90
CA GLN A 91 4.72 -4.95 5.89
C GLN A 91 5.12 -5.41 7.30
N GLY A 92 5.53 -4.48 8.17
CA GLY A 92 5.85 -4.76 9.57
C GLY A 92 4.64 -5.15 10.42
N GLN A 93 3.47 -4.59 10.13
CA GLN A 93 2.22 -4.90 10.84
C GLN A 93 1.55 -6.19 10.32
N LEU A 94 1.79 -6.54 9.06
CA LEU A 94 1.20 -7.70 8.39
C LEU A 94 2.28 -8.75 8.01
N PRO A 95 2.87 -9.49 8.98
CA PRO A 95 4.00 -10.39 8.71
C PRO A 95 3.65 -11.61 7.84
N ASP A 96 2.36 -11.95 7.74
CA ASP A 96 1.83 -13.05 6.93
C ASP A 96 1.38 -12.60 5.53
N VAL A 97 1.52 -11.31 5.21
CA VAL A 97 1.12 -10.73 3.91
C VAL A 97 2.35 -10.18 3.22
N GLU A 98 2.54 -10.51 1.96
CA GLU A 98 3.58 -9.91 1.11
C GLU A 98 3.11 -8.54 0.64
N VAL A 99 3.87 -7.50 0.98
CA VAL A 99 3.56 -6.12 0.62
C VAL A 99 4.54 -5.62 -0.45
N TYR A 100 3.97 -5.05 -1.50
CA TYR A 100 4.68 -4.37 -2.59
C TYR A 100 4.40 -2.86 -2.56
N PHE A 101 5.32 -2.07 -3.12
CA PHE A 101 5.10 -0.67 -3.42
C PHE A 101 5.10 -0.46 -4.94
N GLY A 102 4.01 0.08 -5.48
CA GLY A 102 3.69 0.06 -6.91
C GLY A 102 3.15 -1.29 -7.38
N ALA A 103 2.90 -1.41 -8.69
CA ALA A 103 2.43 -2.66 -9.27
C ALA A 103 3.41 -3.82 -8.98
N PRO A 104 2.93 -4.98 -8.50
CA PRO A 104 3.80 -6.12 -8.27
C PRO A 104 4.40 -6.56 -9.61
N ASP A 105 5.72 -6.61 -9.64
CA ASP A 105 6.51 -6.98 -10.81
C ASP A 105 7.36 -8.20 -10.46
N PRO A 106 7.37 -9.27 -11.25
CA PRO A 106 8.14 -10.49 -10.94
C PRO A 106 9.65 -10.27 -10.91
N SER A 107 10.14 -9.12 -11.39
CA SER A 107 11.55 -8.71 -11.30
C SER A 107 11.83 -7.80 -10.11
N ARG A 108 10.79 -7.32 -9.40
CA ARG A 108 10.91 -6.54 -8.17
C ARG A 108 10.56 -7.43 -6.97
N PRO A 109 11.51 -7.68 -6.05
CA PRO A 109 11.22 -8.42 -4.84
C PRO A 109 10.20 -7.67 -3.97
N SER A 110 9.46 -8.43 -3.16
CA SER A 110 8.61 -7.87 -2.10
C SER A 110 9.40 -6.94 -1.18
N LEU A 111 8.74 -6.07 -0.43
CA LEU A 111 9.45 -5.17 0.50
C LEU A 111 10.24 -5.94 1.57
N ARG A 112 9.79 -7.15 1.91
CA ARG A 112 10.48 -8.07 2.82
C ARG A 112 11.83 -8.58 2.29
N GLU A 113 11.97 -8.68 0.97
CA GLU A 113 13.14 -9.27 0.30
C GLU A 113 14.15 -8.23 -0.19
N ARG A 114 13.87 -6.93 -0.01
CA ARG A 114 14.80 -5.85 -0.41
C ARG A 114 16.02 -5.80 0.54
N PRO A 115 17.26 -5.94 0.04
CA PRO A 115 18.47 -5.79 0.85
C PRO A 115 18.66 -4.32 1.25
N GLY A 116 18.75 -4.02 2.55
CA GLY A 116 19.09 -2.67 3.04
C GLY A 116 18.41 -2.21 4.33
N MET A 117 17.48 -2.98 4.90
CA MET A 117 16.86 -2.64 6.18
C MET A 117 17.41 -3.57 7.27
N PRO A 118 18.14 -3.06 8.29
CA PRO A 118 18.62 -3.91 9.36
C PRO A 118 17.40 -4.49 10.10
N PRO A 119 17.41 -5.79 10.48
CA PRO A 119 16.48 -6.26 11.50
C PRO A 119 16.73 -5.42 12.75
N GLY A 120 15.67 -4.80 13.27
CA GLY A 120 15.72 -3.96 14.46
C GLY A 120 16.57 -4.60 15.56
N SER A 121 17.51 -3.80 16.09
CA SER A 121 18.17 -4.02 17.38
C SER A 121 17.67 -2.98 18.36
#